data_AF-A0AAV5VNN9-F1
#
_entry.id   AF-A0AAV5VNN9-F1
#
_cell.length_a   1.000
_cell.length_b   1.000
_cell.length_c   1.000
_cell.angle_alpha   90.00
_cell.angle_beta   90.00
_cell.angle_gamma   90.00
#
_symmetry.space_group_name_H-M   'P 1'
#
loop_
_entity.id
_entity.type
_entity.pdbx_description
1 polymer ?
#
loop_
_entity_poly.entity_id
_entity_poly.type
_entity_poly.pdbx_seq_one_letter_code
_entity_poly.pdbx_strand_id
1 'polypeptide(L)'
;SCKMSEIPSVNVVAAPEVREKNKKDDVDVYQMLRTPADINQEKEYAWLQQVRAIKVLDRVMSSVRAVGRQLYLGGKMDSRFGVESEEPKTLRLELFQLIDGKQINEKMKAVVSLLADNVIQFEITFKHSKSPGGFYRGVAQPQVQWKLAQLQEFGNYIGRASFILAECNERAKMIFADKQWDKNAGALIHQSLIDARNALVSANLAVQIPRKRGLKELYNFVPTKKFNPPLPGDKAVSVYMSGPRVFCAVYTVPLDKNAKDQTIQSVLIEAAVPGMPQILSRLTSSLRTLQEFLNELEALKSRIP
;
A
#
# COMPACT_ATOMS: atom_id res chain seq x y z
N SER A 1 -34.00 41.89 -39.00
CA SER A 1 -33.90 41.36 -40.36
C SER A 1 -32.82 40.29 -40.39
N CYS A 2 -33.22 39.03 -40.32
CA CYS A 2 -32.47 37.90 -40.86
C CYS A 2 -33.47 36.74 -40.97
N LYS A 3 -33.76 36.34 -42.22
CA LYS A 3 -34.82 35.40 -42.58
C LYS A 3 -34.40 33.96 -42.23
N MET A 4 -35.33 33.21 -41.64
CA MET A 4 -35.29 31.75 -41.57
C MET A 4 -35.35 31.17 -42.99
N SER A 5 -34.42 30.28 -43.32
CA SER A 5 -34.48 29.43 -44.51
C SER A 5 -34.95 28.04 -44.10
N GLU A 6 -36.16 27.69 -44.51
CA GLU A 6 -36.75 26.36 -44.45
C GLU A 6 -35.98 25.40 -45.37
N ILE A 7 -35.69 24.20 -44.89
CA ILE A 7 -35.17 23.09 -45.69
C ILE A 7 -36.34 22.13 -45.95
N PRO A 8 -36.57 21.69 -47.19
CA PRO A 8 -37.76 20.92 -47.58
C PRO A 8 -37.73 19.49 -47.04
N SER A 9 -38.91 19.03 -46.64
CA SER A 9 -39.25 17.66 -46.25
C SER A 9 -39.17 16.71 -47.46
N VAL A 10 -38.23 15.76 -47.40
CA VAL A 10 -38.11 14.69 -48.39
C VAL A 10 -38.91 13.49 -47.89
N ASN A 11 -39.97 13.15 -48.62
CA ASN A 11 -40.70 11.88 -48.48
C ASN A 11 -39.78 10.72 -48.86
N VAL A 12 -39.39 9.91 -47.88
CA VAL A 12 -38.70 8.63 -48.14
C VAL A 12 -39.76 7.56 -48.32
N VAL A 13 -39.96 7.14 -49.57
CA VAL A 13 -40.74 5.96 -49.94
C VAL A 13 -40.06 4.72 -49.34
N ALA A 14 -40.82 3.92 -48.60
CA ALA A 14 -40.36 2.69 -47.98
C ALA A 14 -39.88 1.68 -49.03
N ALA A 15 -38.61 1.28 -48.94
CA ALA A 15 -38.05 0.14 -49.67
C ALA A 15 -38.35 -1.16 -48.92
N PRO A 16 -38.57 -2.29 -49.61
CA PRO A 16 -39.09 -3.52 -49.01
C PRO A 16 -38.06 -4.20 -48.10
N GLU A 17 -38.57 -4.82 -47.04
CA GLU A 17 -37.84 -5.66 -46.08
C GLU A 17 -37.01 -6.72 -46.81
N VAL A 18 -35.69 -6.54 -46.82
CA VAL A 18 -34.76 -7.63 -47.07
C VAL A 18 -34.68 -8.45 -45.79
N ARG A 19 -35.35 -9.61 -45.77
CA ARG A 19 -35.10 -10.68 -44.80
C ARG A 19 -33.61 -11.07 -44.87
N GLU A 20 -32.81 -10.55 -43.94
CA GLU A 20 -31.49 -11.10 -43.68
C GLU A 20 -31.67 -12.51 -43.10
N LYS A 21 -31.33 -13.47 -43.94
CA LYS A 21 -31.23 -14.89 -43.62
C LYS A 21 -30.22 -15.06 -42.48
N ASN A 22 -30.65 -15.75 -41.43
CA ASN A 22 -29.87 -16.51 -40.45
C ASN A 22 -28.35 -16.54 -40.73
N LYS A 23 -27.58 -15.74 -39.99
CA LYS A 23 -26.18 -16.06 -39.68
C LYS A 23 -26.17 -17.29 -38.78
N LYS A 24 -26.19 -18.46 -39.40
CA LYS A 24 -25.75 -19.70 -38.77
C LYS A 24 -24.24 -19.63 -38.60
N ASP A 25 -23.81 -19.69 -37.35
CA ASP A 25 -22.69 -20.52 -36.92
C ASP A 25 -21.34 -20.26 -37.62
N ASP A 26 -20.73 -19.10 -37.37
CA ASP A 26 -19.26 -19.06 -37.25
C ASP A 26 -18.89 -19.80 -35.97
N VAL A 27 -18.92 -21.14 -36.02
CA VAL A 27 -18.28 -21.98 -35.00
C VAL A 27 -16.80 -21.69 -35.13
N ASP A 28 -16.29 -20.95 -34.16
CA ASP A 28 -14.88 -20.66 -33.96
C ASP A 28 -14.07 -21.94 -34.24
N VAL A 29 -13.27 -21.96 -35.30
CA VAL A 29 -12.54 -23.16 -35.79
C VAL A 29 -11.69 -23.76 -34.66
N TYR A 30 -11.30 -22.95 -33.68
CA TYR A 30 -10.63 -23.37 -32.46
C TYR A 30 -11.51 -24.21 -31.51
N GLN A 31 -12.83 -24.02 -31.47
CA GLN A 31 -13.75 -24.89 -30.72
C GLN A 31 -13.84 -26.30 -31.31
N MET A 32 -13.66 -26.46 -32.62
CA MET A 32 -13.68 -27.77 -33.29
C MET A 32 -12.39 -28.59 -33.09
N LEU A 33 -11.28 -27.95 -32.71
CA LEU A 33 -9.98 -28.59 -32.47
C LEU A 33 -9.73 -28.95 -31.00
N ARG A 34 -10.68 -28.65 -30.10
CA ARG A 34 -10.52 -28.95 -28.67
C ARG A 34 -10.58 -30.45 -28.43
N THR A 35 -9.54 -30.96 -27.78
CA THR A 35 -9.54 -32.32 -27.28
C THR A 35 -10.42 -32.42 -26.02
N PRO A 36 -10.94 -33.62 -25.70
CA PRO A 36 -11.58 -33.86 -24.40
C PRO A 36 -10.69 -33.49 -23.20
N ALA A 37 -9.36 -33.53 -23.36
CA ALA A 37 -8.42 -33.12 -22.33
C ALA A 37 -8.48 -31.60 -22.08
N ASP A 38 -8.58 -30.79 -23.12
CA ASP A 38 -8.66 -29.32 -23.01
C ASP A 38 -9.95 -28.89 -22.29
N ILE A 39 -11.06 -29.55 -22.61
CA ILE A 39 -12.36 -29.34 -21.95
C ILE A 39 -12.29 -29.73 -20.47
N ASN A 40 -11.59 -30.83 -20.15
CA ASN A 40 -11.43 -31.27 -18.76
C ASN A 40 -10.56 -30.31 -17.94
N GLN A 41 -9.51 -29.74 -18.53
CA GLN A 41 -8.65 -28.75 -17.87
C GLN A 41 -9.38 -27.43 -17.61
N GLU A 42 -10.21 -26.96 -18.54
CA GLU A 42 -11.06 -25.78 -18.29
C GLU A 42 -12.07 -26.03 -17.16
N LYS A 43 -12.68 -27.23 -17.11
CA LYS A 43 -13.55 -27.61 -16.00
C LYS A 43 -12.81 -27.70 -14.67
N GLU A 44 -11.59 -28.20 -14.67
CA GLU A 44 -10.73 -28.25 -13.47
C GLU A 44 -10.38 -26.84 -12.98
N TYR A 45 -10.04 -25.93 -13.88
CA TYR A 45 -9.79 -24.52 -13.57
C TYR A 45 -11.03 -23.84 -12.99
N ALA A 46 -12.19 -24.03 -13.61
CA ALA A 46 -13.48 -23.53 -13.12
C ALA A 46 -13.81 -24.06 -11.72
N TRP A 47 -13.65 -25.37 -11.54
CA TRP A 47 -13.90 -26.05 -10.27
C TRP A 47 -12.98 -25.54 -9.17
N LEU A 48 -11.68 -25.38 -9.45
CA LEU A 48 -10.73 -24.88 -8.46
C LEU A 48 -11.10 -23.45 -8.02
N GLN A 49 -11.47 -22.59 -8.96
CA GLN A 49 -11.95 -21.24 -8.64
C GLN A 49 -13.21 -21.30 -7.77
N GLN A 50 -14.22 -22.10 -8.15
CA GLN A 50 -15.47 -22.24 -7.40
C GLN A 50 -15.26 -22.73 -5.96
N VAL A 51 -14.42 -23.75 -5.78
CA VAL A 51 -14.23 -24.39 -4.47
C VAL A 51 -13.34 -23.56 -3.55
N ARG A 52 -12.34 -22.87 -4.11
CA ARG A 52 -11.23 -22.31 -3.33
C ARG A 52 -11.17 -20.79 -3.30
N ALA A 53 -11.64 -20.08 -4.34
CA ALA A 53 -11.50 -18.63 -4.41
C ALA A 53 -12.21 -17.92 -3.24
N ILE A 54 -13.45 -18.31 -2.91
CA ILE A 54 -14.19 -17.71 -1.80
C ILE A 54 -13.47 -17.90 -0.46
N LYS A 55 -12.94 -19.10 -0.20
CA LYS A 55 -12.19 -19.39 1.03
C LYS A 55 -10.91 -18.55 1.13
N VAL A 56 -10.19 -18.39 0.02
CA VAL A 56 -8.98 -17.56 -0.05
C VAL A 56 -9.35 -16.09 0.15
N LEU A 57 -10.37 -15.59 -0.54
CA LEU A 57 -10.85 -14.22 -0.45
C LEU A 57 -11.30 -13.90 0.97
N ASP A 58 -12.15 -14.72 1.60
CA ASP A 58 -12.61 -14.49 2.97
C ASP A 58 -11.44 -14.46 3.97
N ARG A 59 -10.44 -15.34 3.81
CA ARG A 59 -9.24 -15.33 4.65
C ARG A 59 -8.41 -14.06 4.47
N VAL A 60 -8.18 -13.63 3.23
CA VAL A 60 -7.42 -12.42 2.92
C VAL A 60 -8.19 -11.16 3.36
N MET A 61 -9.50 -11.10 3.11
CA MET A 61 -10.38 -10.02 3.55
C MET A 61 -10.40 -9.91 5.08
N SER A 62 -10.47 -11.03 5.81
CA SER A 62 -10.41 -11.03 7.27
C SER A 62 -9.10 -10.44 7.80
N SER A 63 -7.97 -10.80 7.20
CA SER A 63 -6.68 -10.19 7.54
C SER A 63 -6.63 -8.69 7.22
N VAL A 64 -7.07 -8.29 6.03
CA VAL A 64 -7.09 -6.88 5.60
C VAL A 64 -8.02 -6.05 6.50
N ARG A 65 -9.16 -6.60 6.92
CA ARG A 65 -10.05 -6.01 7.94
C ARG A 65 -9.33 -5.78 9.27
N ALA A 66 -8.62 -6.79 9.76
CA ALA A 66 -7.87 -6.68 11.01
C ALA A 66 -6.77 -5.62 10.94
N VAL A 67 -6.04 -5.55 9.82
CA VAL A 67 -5.04 -4.51 9.55
C VAL A 67 -5.71 -3.13 9.50
N GLY A 68 -6.85 -3.02 8.82
CA GLY A 68 -7.67 -1.81 8.74
C GLY A 68 -8.06 -1.25 10.10
N ARG A 69 -8.57 -2.10 10.99
CA ARG A 69 -8.93 -1.71 12.37
C ARG A 69 -7.73 -1.23 13.16
N GLN A 70 -6.61 -1.94 13.11
CA GLN A 70 -5.41 -1.59 13.87
C GLN A 70 -4.78 -0.26 13.42
N LEU A 71 -5.01 0.13 12.16
CA LEU A 71 -4.49 1.36 11.56
C LEU A 71 -5.52 2.49 11.48
N TYR A 72 -6.73 2.31 12.04
CA TYR A 72 -7.81 3.29 11.99
C TYR A 72 -8.17 3.72 10.55
N LEU A 73 -8.28 2.75 9.63
CA LEU A 73 -8.51 3.00 8.19
C LEU A 73 -9.98 2.95 7.77
N GLY A 74 -10.94 3.03 8.70
CA GLY A 74 -12.38 2.91 8.40
C GLY A 74 -12.84 3.81 7.25
N GLY A 75 -12.45 5.09 7.25
CA GLY A 75 -12.78 6.04 6.17
C GLY A 75 -12.06 5.83 4.83
N LYS A 76 -11.11 4.90 4.74
CA LYS A 76 -10.36 4.59 3.50
C LYS A 76 -10.68 3.20 2.92
N MET A 77 -11.43 2.39 3.65
CA MET A 77 -11.72 1.01 3.27
C MET A 77 -13.11 0.87 2.69
N ASP A 78 -13.29 -0.19 1.91
CA ASP A 78 -14.62 -0.58 1.41
C ASP A 78 -15.57 -0.91 2.57
N SER A 79 -16.80 -0.41 2.52
CA SER A 79 -17.79 -0.54 3.60
C SER A 79 -18.15 -2.00 3.91
N ARG A 80 -18.03 -2.92 2.94
CA ARG A 80 -18.25 -4.37 3.14
C ARG A 80 -17.23 -5.01 4.09
N PHE A 81 -16.13 -4.30 4.41
CA PHE A 81 -15.21 -4.72 5.45
C PHE A 81 -15.71 -4.44 6.87
N GLY A 82 -16.73 -3.60 7.10
CA GLY A 82 -17.24 -3.34 8.45
C GLY A 82 -16.15 -2.86 9.42
N VAL A 83 -15.31 -1.94 8.96
CA VAL A 83 -14.31 -1.23 9.77
C VAL A 83 -14.88 0.15 10.06
N GLU A 84 -15.20 0.39 11.32
CA GLU A 84 -15.75 1.68 11.75
C GLU A 84 -14.69 2.79 11.67
N SER A 85 -15.15 4.02 11.45
CA SER A 85 -14.28 5.19 11.42
C SER A 85 -14.02 5.66 12.85
N GLU A 86 -12.99 5.10 13.48
CA GLU A 86 -12.49 5.53 14.78
C GLU A 86 -11.39 6.59 14.64
N GLU A 87 -11.29 7.50 15.61
CA GLU A 87 -10.20 8.47 15.65
C GLU A 87 -8.87 7.79 16.00
N PRO A 88 -7.78 8.09 15.27
CA PRO A 88 -6.48 7.50 15.56
C PRO A 88 -5.96 7.97 16.91
N LYS A 89 -5.37 7.04 17.66
CA LYS A 89 -4.75 7.36 18.96
C LYS A 89 -3.33 7.88 18.78
N THR A 90 -2.96 8.85 19.60
CA THR A 90 -1.57 9.31 19.67
C THR A 90 -0.68 8.23 20.27
N LEU A 91 0.37 7.86 19.54
CA LEU A 91 1.37 6.90 19.94
C LEU A 91 2.68 7.63 20.26
N ARG A 92 3.09 7.60 21.54
CA ARG A 92 4.38 8.15 21.99
C ARG A 92 5.46 7.08 21.90
N LEU A 93 6.48 7.32 21.08
CA LEU A 93 7.61 6.43 20.88
C LEU A 93 8.86 7.04 21.50
N GLU A 94 9.53 6.29 22.37
CA GLU A 94 10.84 6.64 22.90
C GLU A 94 11.92 5.89 22.13
N LEU A 95 12.77 6.64 21.45
CA LEU A 95 13.80 6.11 20.56
C LEU A 95 15.16 6.12 21.26
N PHE A 96 15.84 4.98 21.19
CA PHE A 96 17.14 4.76 21.83
C PHE A 96 18.14 4.16 20.83
N GLN A 97 19.43 4.33 21.12
CA GLN A 97 20.46 3.68 20.34
C GLN A 97 20.48 2.18 20.67
N LEU A 98 20.51 1.33 19.66
CA LEU A 98 20.73 -0.10 19.83
C LEU A 98 22.15 -0.47 19.38
N ILE A 99 22.88 -1.18 20.23
CA ILE A 99 24.12 -1.88 19.87
C ILE A 99 23.95 -3.34 20.27
N ASP A 100 24.13 -4.25 19.32
CA ASP A 100 23.91 -5.71 19.50
C ASP A 100 22.55 -6.04 20.14
N GLY A 101 21.51 -5.30 19.76
CA GLY A 101 20.13 -5.49 20.25
C GLY A 101 19.88 -4.98 21.68
N LYS A 102 20.87 -4.38 22.34
CA LYS A 102 20.74 -3.78 23.68
C LYS A 102 20.60 -2.27 23.57
N GLN A 103 19.67 -1.71 24.35
CA GLN A 103 19.50 -0.27 24.47
C GLN A 103 20.70 0.35 25.18
N ILE A 104 21.28 1.38 24.58
CA ILE A 104 22.34 2.19 25.17
C ILE A 104 21.85 3.62 25.26
N ASN A 105 21.68 4.09 26.50
CA ASN A 105 21.03 5.38 26.80
C ASN A 105 21.99 6.57 26.88
N GLU A 106 23.25 6.41 26.49
CA GLU A 106 24.28 7.37 26.91
C GLU A 106 24.48 8.57 25.99
N LYS A 107 24.20 8.44 24.68
CA LYS A 107 24.67 9.44 23.69
C LYS A 107 23.58 10.21 22.99
N MET A 108 22.40 9.61 22.83
CA MET A 108 21.32 10.17 22.04
C MET A 108 19.98 9.52 22.42
N LYS A 109 18.94 10.34 22.55
CA LYS A 109 17.55 9.90 22.75
C LYS A 109 16.60 10.82 22.00
N ALA A 110 15.46 10.29 21.59
CA ALA A 110 14.37 11.11 21.06
C ALA A 110 13.02 10.59 21.48
N VAL A 111 12.03 11.47 21.46
CA VAL A 111 10.63 11.12 21.62
C VAL A 111 9.89 11.59 20.38
N VAL A 112 9.16 10.67 19.75
CA VAL A 112 8.32 10.91 18.58
C VAL A 112 6.88 10.60 18.96
N SER A 113 5.99 11.59 18.92
CA SER A 113 4.55 11.37 19.04
C SER A 113 3.93 11.27 17.64
N LEU A 114 3.35 10.11 17.34
CA LEU A 114 2.67 9.82 16.08
C LEU A 114 1.16 9.91 16.24
N LEU A 115 0.49 10.58 15.31
CA LEU A 115 -0.95 10.52 15.12
C LEU A 115 -1.21 10.00 13.70
N ALA A 116 -1.64 8.74 13.61
CA ALA A 116 -1.71 8.00 12.35
C ALA A 116 -0.39 8.06 11.56
N ASP A 117 -0.37 8.76 10.42
CA ASP A 117 0.78 8.94 9.54
C ASP A 117 1.57 10.24 9.81
N ASN A 118 1.25 11.00 10.86
CA ASN A 118 1.88 12.30 11.13
C ASN A 118 2.69 12.26 12.43
N VAL A 119 3.93 12.76 12.38
CA VAL A 119 4.68 13.16 13.58
C VAL A 119 4.13 14.51 14.02
N ILE A 120 3.47 14.54 15.18
CA ILE A 120 2.84 15.74 15.74
C ILE A 120 3.71 16.42 16.82
N GLN A 121 4.66 15.68 17.39
CA GLN A 121 5.62 16.19 18.35
C GLN A 121 6.92 15.41 18.19
N PHE A 122 8.04 16.14 18.24
CA PHE A 122 9.36 15.55 18.14
C PHE A 122 10.34 16.27 19.06
N GLU A 123 10.91 15.51 19.98
CA GLU A 123 11.89 15.98 20.96
C GLU A 123 13.16 15.17 20.78
N ILE A 124 14.32 15.83 20.79
CA ILE A 124 15.61 15.16 20.59
C ILE A 124 16.64 15.68 21.58
N THR A 125 17.48 14.78 22.07
CA THR A 125 18.66 15.08 22.88
C THR A 125 19.85 14.32 22.34
N PHE A 126 20.96 15.00 22.08
CA PHE A 126 22.21 14.37 21.65
C PHE A 126 23.43 15.16 22.12
N LYS A 127 24.58 14.49 22.25
CA LYS A 127 25.84 15.12 22.64
C LYS A 127 26.29 16.14 21.59
N HIS A 128 26.55 17.38 22.00
CA HIS A 128 27.10 18.42 21.15
C HIS A 128 28.02 19.33 21.98
N SER A 129 29.31 19.34 21.64
CA SER A 129 30.34 20.05 22.40
C SER A 129 30.15 21.55 22.48
N LYS A 130 29.47 22.17 21.51
CA LYS A 130 29.21 23.61 21.47
C LYS A 130 27.93 24.01 22.22
N SER A 131 27.09 23.05 22.63
CA SER A 131 25.89 23.32 23.41
C SER A 131 26.21 23.48 24.90
N PRO A 132 25.48 24.36 25.63
CA PRO A 132 25.58 24.44 27.08
C PRO A 132 25.39 23.08 27.74
N GLY A 133 26.30 22.68 28.63
CA GLY A 133 26.26 21.37 29.29
C GLY A 133 26.63 20.18 28.39
N GLY A 134 27.16 20.43 27.18
CA GLY A 134 27.66 19.39 26.27
C GLY A 134 26.58 18.57 25.56
N PHE A 135 25.30 18.95 25.70
CA PHE A 135 24.17 18.30 25.04
C PHE A 135 23.27 19.35 24.39
N TYR A 136 22.88 19.06 23.14
CA TYR A 136 21.78 19.75 22.51
C TYR A 136 20.46 19.10 22.95
N ARG A 137 19.48 19.93 23.30
CA ARG A 137 18.10 19.52 23.58
C ARG A 137 17.20 20.43 22.77
N GLY A 138 16.37 19.87 21.91
CA GLY A 138 15.51 20.63 21.02
C GLY A 138 14.17 19.97 20.81
N VAL A 139 13.16 20.81 20.59
CA VAL A 139 11.79 20.38 20.29
C VAL A 139 11.38 20.98 18.96
N ALA A 140 10.85 20.16 18.05
CA ALA A 140 10.22 20.65 16.83
C ALA A 140 8.90 21.34 17.18
N GLN A 141 8.68 22.53 16.64
CA GLN A 141 7.47 23.32 16.89
C GLN A 141 6.19 22.55 16.46
N PRO A 142 5.14 22.50 17.32
CA PRO A 142 3.92 21.71 17.06
C PRO A 142 3.16 22.08 15.78
N GLN A 143 3.33 23.32 15.31
CA GLN A 143 2.67 23.86 14.12
C GLN A 143 3.19 23.20 12.83
N VAL A 144 4.26 22.41 12.91
CA VAL A 144 4.86 21.74 11.76
C VAL A 144 4.76 20.23 11.94
N GLN A 145 3.78 19.63 11.26
CA GLN A 145 3.57 18.19 11.24
C GLN A 145 4.47 17.52 10.21
N TRP A 146 5.05 16.37 10.56
CA TRP A 146 5.92 15.62 9.64
C TRP A 146 5.18 14.39 9.16
N LYS A 147 4.74 14.43 7.90
CA LYS A 147 4.04 13.29 7.33
C LYS A 147 5.00 12.16 6.98
N LEU A 148 4.77 10.98 7.55
CA LEU A 148 5.44 9.74 7.21
C LEU A 148 4.75 9.13 5.98
N ALA A 149 5.23 9.52 4.80
CA ALA A 149 4.69 9.06 3.51
C ALA A 149 4.53 7.52 3.44
N GLN A 150 5.43 6.78 4.08
CA GLN A 150 5.41 5.32 4.16
C GLN A 150 4.14 4.77 4.83
N LEU A 151 3.71 5.37 5.96
CA LEU A 151 2.47 5.00 6.64
C LEU A 151 1.23 5.44 5.86
N GLN A 152 1.29 6.62 5.25
CA GLN A 152 0.21 7.11 4.40
C GLN A 152 -0.05 6.16 3.23
N GLU A 153 0.99 5.83 2.47
CA GLU A 153 0.90 4.95 1.31
C GLU A 153 0.52 3.55 1.70
N PHE A 154 1.05 3.03 2.81
CA PHE A 154 0.61 1.77 3.37
C PHE A 154 -0.90 1.73 3.58
N GLY A 155 -1.45 2.72 4.27
CA GLY A 155 -2.88 2.84 4.47
C GLY A 155 -3.67 2.97 3.17
N ASN A 156 -3.15 3.70 2.18
CA ASN A 156 -3.79 3.86 0.88
C ASN A 156 -3.82 2.55 0.08
N TYR A 157 -2.73 1.77 0.08
CA TYR A 157 -2.68 0.47 -0.59
C TYR A 157 -3.56 -0.58 0.10
N ILE A 158 -3.65 -0.56 1.43
CA ILE A 158 -4.60 -1.40 2.18
C ILE A 158 -6.04 -1.02 1.83
N GLY A 159 -6.35 0.28 1.76
CA GLY A 159 -7.64 0.78 1.29
C GLY A 159 -7.96 0.27 -0.12
N ARG A 160 -7.05 0.46 -1.08
CA ARG A 160 -7.20 -0.05 -2.46
C ARG A 160 -7.42 -1.56 -2.51
N ALA A 161 -6.63 -2.34 -1.76
CA ALA A 161 -6.79 -3.79 -1.70
C ALA A 161 -8.18 -4.18 -1.19
N SER A 162 -8.74 -3.43 -0.23
CA SER A 162 -10.08 -3.69 0.30
C SER A 162 -11.17 -3.57 -0.78
N PHE A 163 -11.15 -2.53 -1.61
CA PHE A 163 -12.11 -2.37 -2.70
C PHE A 163 -12.02 -3.53 -3.71
N ILE A 164 -10.80 -3.87 -4.15
CA ILE A 164 -10.57 -4.95 -5.12
C ILE A 164 -11.05 -6.30 -4.56
N LEU A 165 -10.70 -6.59 -3.30
CA LEU A 165 -11.08 -7.86 -2.66
C LEU A 165 -12.60 -7.96 -2.47
N ALA A 166 -13.26 -6.87 -2.06
CA ALA A 166 -14.70 -6.86 -1.87
C ALA A 166 -15.46 -7.08 -3.19
N GLU A 167 -15.07 -6.36 -4.23
CA GLU A 167 -15.64 -6.52 -5.57
C GLU A 167 -15.41 -7.94 -6.13
N CYS A 168 -14.19 -8.46 -5.99
CA CYS A 168 -13.86 -9.83 -6.39
C CYS A 168 -14.70 -10.87 -5.65
N ASN A 169 -14.88 -10.71 -4.33
CA ASN A 169 -15.66 -11.65 -3.52
C ASN A 169 -17.15 -11.64 -3.89
N GLU A 170 -17.73 -10.46 -4.10
CA GLU A 170 -19.12 -10.35 -4.52
C GLU A 170 -19.35 -10.96 -5.91
N ARG A 171 -18.48 -10.61 -6.86
CA ARG A 171 -18.51 -11.17 -8.21
C ARG A 171 -18.39 -12.70 -8.20
N ALA A 172 -17.43 -13.24 -7.44
CA ALA A 172 -17.23 -14.67 -7.31
C ALA A 172 -18.46 -15.36 -6.72
N LYS A 173 -19.08 -14.79 -5.67
CA LYS A 173 -20.30 -15.33 -5.08
C LYS A 173 -21.46 -15.38 -6.08
N MET A 174 -21.67 -14.32 -6.85
CA MET A 174 -22.73 -14.27 -7.88
C MET A 174 -22.50 -15.32 -8.96
N ILE A 175 -21.31 -15.34 -9.57
CA ILE A 175 -20.97 -16.28 -10.66
C ILE A 175 -21.15 -17.72 -10.21
N PHE A 176 -20.70 -18.07 -9.01
CA PHE A 176 -20.76 -19.43 -8.51
C PHE A 176 -22.16 -19.85 -8.05
N ALA A 177 -22.94 -18.93 -7.47
CA ALA A 177 -24.33 -19.21 -7.08
C ALA A 177 -25.22 -19.44 -8.31
N ASP A 178 -25.09 -18.60 -9.33
CA ASP A 178 -25.95 -18.63 -10.53
C ASP A 178 -25.47 -19.64 -11.58
N LYS A 179 -24.37 -20.36 -11.27
CA LYS A 179 -23.66 -21.29 -12.19
C LYS A 179 -23.30 -20.62 -13.53
N GLN A 180 -23.07 -19.32 -13.53
CA GLN A 180 -22.72 -18.50 -14.69
C GLN A 180 -21.21 -18.42 -14.92
N TRP A 181 -20.46 -19.45 -14.51
CA TRP A 181 -19.02 -19.44 -14.73
C TRP A 181 -18.73 -19.68 -16.21
N ASP A 182 -17.96 -18.77 -16.81
CA ASP A 182 -17.37 -18.91 -18.13
C ASP A 182 -15.89 -18.47 -18.12
N LYS A 183 -15.22 -18.57 -19.28
CA LYS A 183 -13.80 -18.21 -19.43
C LYS A 183 -13.53 -16.75 -19.10
N ASN A 184 -14.46 -15.84 -19.41
CA ASN A 184 -14.30 -14.41 -19.18
C ASN A 184 -14.44 -14.08 -17.69
N ALA A 185 -15.47 -14.63 -17.04
CA ALA A 185 -15.68 -14.60 -15.60
C ALA A 185 -14.47 -15.14 -14.84
N GLY A 186 -13.94 -16.30 -15.26
CA GLY A 186 -12.74 -16.89 -14.67
C GLY A 186 -11.50 -16.02 -14.83
N ALA A 187 -11.31 -15.39 -16.00
CA ALA A 187 -10.22 -14.45 -16.25
C ALA A 187 -10.33 -13.17 -15.40
N LEU A 188 -11.55 -12.64 -15.20
CA LEU A 188 -11.81 -11.47 -14.36
C LEU A 188 -11.52 -11.76 -12.88
N ILE A 189 -11.93 -12.92 -12.37
CA ILE A 189 -11.61 -13.35 -10.99
C ILE A 189 -10.09 -13.46 -10.83
N HIS A 190 -9.42 -14.12 -11.79
CA HIS A 190 -7.96 -14.27 -11.77
C HIS A 190 -7.27 -12.90 -11.77
N GLN A 191 -7.64 -11.99 -12.66
CA GLN A 191 -7.06 -10.65 -12.73
C GLN A 191 -7.29 -9.87 -11.43
N SER A 192 -8.49 -9.96 -10.85
CA SER A 192 -8.80 -9.29 -9.58
C SER A 192 -7.94 -9.81 -8.42
N LEU A 193 -7.62 -11.11 -8.40
CA LEU A 193 -6.71 -11.71 -7.42
C LEU A 193 -5.27 -11.20 -7.60
N ILE A 194 -4.80 -11.07 -8.85
CA ILE A 194 -3.49 -10.47 -9.17
C ILE A 194 -3.44 -9.01 -8.70
N ASP A 195 -4.48 -8.23 -8.98
CA ASP A 195 -4.54 -6.82 -8.61
C ASP A 195 -4.58 -6.63 -7.10
N ALA A 196 -5.35 -7.47 -6.38
CA ALA A 196 -5.36 -7.49 -4.92
C ALA A 196 -3.98 -7.84 -4.35
N ARG A 197 -3.31 -8.85 -4.92
CA ARG A 197 -1.95 -9.25 -4.53
C ARG A 197 -0.98 -8.10 -4.72
N ASN A 198 -1.02 -7.43 -5.87
CA ASN A 198 -0.14 -6.32 -6.18
C ASN A 198 -0.34 -5.14 -5.23
N ALA A 199 -1.60 -4.80 -4.90
CA ALA A 199 -1.89 -3.77 -3.91
C ALA A 199 -1.31 -4.14 -2.52
N LEU A 200 -1.44 -5.39 -2.08
CA LEU A 200 -0.89 -5.86 -0.81
C LEU A 200 0.65 -5.89 -0.81
N VAL A 201 1.29 -6.22 -1.94
CA VAL A 201 2.75 -6.15 -2.10
C VAL A 201 3.21 -4.69 -2.01
N SER A 202 2.55 -3.77 -2.71
CA SER A 202 2.85 -2.34 -2.64
C SER A 202 2.69 -1.80 -1.23
N ALA A 203 1.66 -2.25 -0.48
CA ALA A 203 1.52 -1.94 0.93
C ALA A 203 2.76 -2.40 1.72
N ASN A 204 3.15 -3.68 1.61
CA ASN A 204 4.30 -4.21 2.33
C ASN A 204 5.60 -3.43 1.99
N LEU A 205 5.86 -3.17 0.71
CA LEU A 205 7.05 -2.44 0.26
C LEU A 205 7.09 -1.00 0.79
N ALA A 206 5.94 -0.32 0.89
CA ALA A 206 5.87 1.07 1.36
C ALA A 206 6.47 1.26 2.76
N VAL A 207 6.33 0.27 3.64
CA VAL A 207 6.84 0.32 5.02
C VAL A 207 8.17 -0.41 5.20
N GLN A 208 8.45 -1.44 4.39
CA GLN A 208 9.73 -2.18 4.49
C GLN A 208 10.91 -1.36 3.99
N ILE A 209 10.73 -0.60 2.90
CA ILE A 209 11.83 0.15 2.28
C ILE A 209 11.92 1.55 2.91
N PRO A 210 13.06 1.90 3.55
CA PRO A 210 13.23 3.21 4.16
C PRO A 210 13.34 4.31 3.10
N ARG A 211 12.55 5.37 3.24
CA ARG A 211 12.62 6.55 2.37
C ARG A 211 13.46 7.65 3.00
N LYS A 212 14.79 7.49 2.90
CA LYS A 212 15.76 8.48 3.39
C LYS A 212 15.80 9.68 2.46
N ARG A 213 15.70 10.89 3.03
CA ARG A 213 15.93 12.14 2.32
C ARG A 213 17.43 12.42 2.23
N GLY A 214 17.87 13.01 1.12
CA GLY A 214 19.25 13.49 0.98
C GLY A 214 19.54 14.67 1.91
N LEU A 215 20.81 14.95 2.23
CA LEU A 215 21.17 16.05 3.14
C LEU A 215 20.62 17.41 2.67
N LYS A 216 20.73 17.72 1.37
CA LYS A 216 20.19 18.95 0.78
C LYS A 216 18.67 19.07 0.99
N GLU A 217 17.95 17.96 0.90
CA GLU A 217 16.50 17.92 1.16
C GLU A 217 16.23 18.12 2.65
N LEU A 218 16.99 17.46 3.53
CA LEU A 218 16.86 17.61 4.97
C LEU A 218 17.10 19.04 5.46
N TYR A 219 18.08 19.75 4.89
CA TYR A 219 18.32 21.16 5.22
C TYR A 219 17.20 22.08 4.72
N ASN A 220 16.45 21.68 3.69
CA ASN A 220 15.32 22.44 3.16
C ASN A 220 13.97 21.99 3.72
N PHE A 221 13.94 20.90 4.46
CA PHE A 221 12.73 20.33 5.03
C PHE A 221 12.20 21.25 6.15
N VAL A 222 11.01 21.82 5.97
CA VAL A 222 10.42 22.80 6.91
C VAL A 222 10.45 22.32 8.37
N PRO A 223 10.01 21.09 8.68
CA PRO A 223 10.28 20.38 9.94
C PRO A 223 11.62 20.62 10.65
N THR A 224 12.75 20.44 9.96
CA THR A 224 14.08 20.52 10.58
C THR A 224 14.49 21.97 10.85
N LYS A 225 13.90 22.94 10.14
CA LYS A 225 14.13 24.38 10.36
C LYS A 225 13.36 24.93 11.58
N LYS A 226 12.44 24.16 12.14
CA LYS A 226 11.46 24.62 13.14
C LYS A 226 11.73 24.03 14.53
N PHE A 227 12.98 23.72 14.82
CA PHE A 227 13.41 23.37 16.17
C PHE A 227 13.58 24.59 17.07
N ASN A 228 13.26 24.43 18.34
CA ASN A 228 13.56 25.39 19.39
C ASN A 228 14.34 24.71 20.53
N PRO A 229 15.58 25.14 20.83
CA PRO A 229 16.42 26.05 20.04
C PRO A 229 16.72 25.49 18.63
N PRO A 230 17.10 26.31 17.64
CA PRO A 230 17.43 25.83 16.29
C PRO A 230 18.47 24.71 16.30
N LEU A 231 18.38 23.77 15.37
CA LEU A 231 19.40 22.72 15.21
C LEU A 231 20.78 23.34 14.95
N PRO A 232 21.88 22.77 15.49
CA PRO A 232 23.22 23.21 15.17
C PRO A 232 23.50 23.13 13.66
N GLY A 233 24.27 24.07 13.11
CA GLY A 233 24.50 24.17 11.66
C GLY A 233 25.22 22.95 11.05
N ASP A 234 26.00 22.22 11.85
CA ASP A 234 26.66 20.97 11.48
C ASP A 234 25.78 19.73 11.65
N LYS A 235 24.49 19.89 11.97
CA LYS A 235 23.55 18.81 12.25
C LYS A 235 22.36 18.82 11.30
N ALA A 236 21.96 17.63 10.87
CA ALA A 236 20.69 17.40 10.17
C ALA A 236 19.97 16.22 10.81
N VAL A 237 18.63 16.27 10.86
CA VAL A 237 17.81 15.24 11.50
C VAL A 237 16.81 14.67 10.52
N SER A 238 16.64 13.35 10.51
CA SER A 238 15.67 12.65 9.68
C SER A 238 14.89 11.64 10.51
N VAL A 239 13.57 11.58 10.31
CA VAL A 239 12.69 10.57 10.89
C VAL A 239 12.03 9.80 9.76
N TYR A 240 12.12 8.47 9.81
CA TYR A 240 11.56 7.57 8.80
C TYR A 240 11.19 6.23 9.42
N MET A 241 10.43 5.42 8.68
CA MET A 241 10.06 4.07 9.07
C MET A 241 10.87 3.04 8.28
N SER A 242 11.14 1.88 8.87
CA SER A 242 11.62 0.70 8.14
C SER A 242 11.10 -0.56 8.82
N GLY A 243 10.30 -1.34 8.10
CA GLY A 243 9.60 -2.48 8.66
C GLY A 243 8.75 -2.08 9.89
N PRO A 244 8.88 -2.76 11.03
CA PRO A 244 8.08 -2.47 12.22
C PRO A 244 8.62 -1.35 13.11
N ARG A 245 9.64 -0.60 12.66
CA ARG A 245 10.36 0.37 13.50
C ARG A 245 10.38 1.77 12.91
N VAL A 246 10.36 2.76 13.80
CA VAL A 246 10.64 4.16 13.46
C VAL A 246 12.08 4.46 13.85
N PHE A 247 12.76 5.16 12.96
CA PHE A 247 14.16 5.53 13.07
C PHE A 247 14.27 7.05 13.11
N CYS A 248 15.18 7.53 13.95
CA CYS A 248 15.67 8.89 13.92
C CYS A 248 17.18 8.86 13.65
N ALA A 249 17.60 9.47 12.55
CA ALA A 249 19.00 9.64 12.21
C ALA A 249 19.42 11.09 12.45
N VAL A 250 20.53 11.29 13.17
CA VAL A 250 21.24 12.57 13.26
C VAL A 250 22.52 12.46 12.45
N TYR A 251 22.63 13.30 11.43
CA TYR A 251 23.82 13.44 10.60
C TYR A 251 24.69 14.57 11.13
N THR A 252 25.99 14.34 11.22
CA THR A 252 27.01 15.36 11.47
C THR A 252 27.73 15.64 10.16
N VAL A 253 27.59 16.87 9.67
CA VAL A 253 28.19 17.33 8.42
C VAL A 253 29.42 18.18 8.78
N PRO A 254 30.63 17.82 8.31
CA PRO A 254 31.82 18.64 8.51
C PRO A 254 31.61 20.03 7.90
N LEU A 255 31.81 21.09 8.69
CA LEU A 255 31.68 22.47 8.23
C LEU A 255 32.95 22.99 7.53
N ASP A 256 34.10 22.34 7.77
CA ASP A 256 35.38 22.75 7.22
C ASP A 256 35.65 22.05 5.88
N LYS A 257 35.74 22.84 4.82
CA LYS A 257 36.03 22.37 3.45
C LYS A 257 37.47 21.86 3.29
N ASN A 258 38.38 22.25 4.19
CA ASN A 258 39.80 21.88 4.15
C ASN A 258 40.14 20.71 5.09
N ALA A 259 39.17 20.16 5.82
CA ALA A 259 39.40 19.01 6.67
C ALA A 259 39.74 17.77 5.82
N LYS A 260 40.79 17.04 6.23
CA LYS A 260 41.26 15.80 5.58
C LYS A 260 40.20 14.68 5.56
N ASP A 261 39.20 14.76 6.44
CA ASP A 261 38.08 13.82 6.52
C ASP A 261 36.75 14.57 6.35
N GLN A 262 36.16 14.47 5.16
CA GLN A 262 34.83 15.03 4.85
C GLN A 262 33.70 14.02 5.07
N THR A 263 33.98 12.94 5.82
CA THR A 263 33.05 11.84 6.02
C THR A 263 31.87 12.29 6.89
N ILE A 264 30.67 12.19 6.34
CA ILE A 264 29.42 12.44 7.07
C ILE A 264 29.25 11.31 8.11
N GLN A 265 29.18 11.68 9.38
CA GLN A 265 28.88 10.73 10.44
C GLN A 265 27.38 10.68 10.70
N SER A 266 26.83 9.50 10.97
CA SER A 266 25.42 9.34 11.32
C SER A 266 25.25 8.52 12.59
N VAL A 267 24.42 8.99 13.51
CA VAL A 267 23.96 8.23 14.68
C VAL A 267 22.49 7.91 14.49
N LEU A 268 22.12 6.65 14.71
CA LEU A 268 20.77 6.14 14.54
C LEU A 268 20.21 5.72 15.90
N ILE A 269 18.98 6.12 16.16
CA ILE A 269 18.16 5.62 17.26
C ILE A 269 16.84 5.11 16.70
N GLU A 270 16.24 4.15 17.38
CA GLU A 270 15.04 3.47 16.88
C GLU A 270 14.09 3.07 18.00
N ALA A 271 12.83 2.86 17.62
CA ALA A 271 11.78 2.31 18.46
C ALA A 271 10.88 1.38 17.65
N ALA A 272 10.40 0.30 18.26
CA ALA A 272 9.37 -0.54 17.68
C ALA A 272 8.02 0.18 17.74
N VAL A 273 7.25 0.11 16.65
CA VAL A 273 5.88 0.60 16.60
C VAL A 273 4.96 -0.50 17.15
N PRO A 274 4.23 -0.27 18.27
CA PRO A 274 3.32 -1.26 18.82
C PRO A 274 2.29 -1.73 17.79
N GLY A 275 2.05 -3.04 17.74
CA GLY A 275 1.11 -3.66 16.78
C GLY A 275 1.66 -3.84 15.35
N MET A 276 2.66 -3.06 14.93
CA MET A 276 3.18 -3.13 13.56
C MET A 276 3.81 -4.49 13.19
N PRO A 277 4.58 -5.18 14.07
CA PRO A 277 5.04 -6.53 13.78
C PRO A 277 3.89 -7.50 13.48
N GLN A 278 2.79 -7.41 14.23
CA GLN A 278 1.62 -8.27 14.03
C GLN A 278 0.90 -7.93 12.72
N ILE A 279 0.77 -6.63 12.39
CA ILE A 279 0.22 -6.16 11.10
C ILE A 279 1.02 -6.75 9.93
N LEU A 280 2.34 -6.61 9.96
CA LEU A 280 3.23 -7.09 8.89
C LEU A 280 3.22 -8.62 8.76
N SER A 281 3.15 -9.33 9.88
CA SER A 281 3.01 -10.79 9.90
C SER A 281 1.70 -11.23 9.25
N ARG A 282 0.57 -10.59 9.59
CA ARG A 282 -0.74 -10.87 8.98
C ARG A 282 -0.73 -10.61 7.47
N LEU A 283 -0.16 -9.48 7.05
CA LEU A 283 -0.06 -9.13 5.63
C LEU A 283 0.79 -10.15 4.86
N THR A 284 1.94 -10.53 5.40
CA THR A 284 2.82 -11.56 4.80
C THR A 284 2.10 -12.90 4.67
N SER A 285 1.34 -13.31 5.69
CA SER A 285 0.56 -14.55 5.66
C SER A 285 -0.54 -14.53 4.58
N SER A 286 -1.23 -13.41 4.44
CA SER A 286 -2.24 -13.20 3.39
C SER A 286 -1.64 -13.17 1.99
N LEU A 287 -0.52 -12.49 1.80
CA LEU A 287 0.22 -12.48 0.55
C LEU A 287 0.64 -13.90 0.13
N ARG A 288 1.14 -14.69 1.08
CA ARG A 288 1.50 -16.08 0.82
C ARG A 288 0.28 -16.92 0.43
N THR A 289 -0.84 -16.81 1.15
CA THR A 289 -2.07 -17.52 0.82
C THR A 289 -2.57 -17.17 -0.60
N LEU A 290 -2.52 -15.90 -0.97
CA LEU A 290 -2.95 -15.44 -2.28
C LEU A 290 -1.99 -15.89 -3.39
N GLN A 291 -0.67 -15.84 -3.13
CA GLN A 291 0.35 -16.31 -4.07
C GLN A 291 0.28 -17.83 -4.30
N GLU A 292 0.09 -18.63 -3.24
CA GLU A 292 -0.09 -20.09 -3.34
C GLU A 292 -1.28 -20.40 -4.26
N PHE A 293 -2.40 -19.70 -4.09
CA PHE A 293 -3.58 -19.90 -4.93
C PHE A 293 -3.38 -19.44 -6.39
N LEU A 294 -2.75 -18.28 -6.59
CA LEU A 294 -2.43 -17.79 -7.93
C LEU A 294 -1.51 -18.75 -8.70
N ASN A 295 -0.49 -19.30 -8.04
CA ASN A 295 0.42 -20.26 -8.67
C ASN A 295 -0.31 -21.52 -9.13
N GLU A 296 -1.28 -22.02 -8.36
CA GLU A 296 -2.12 -23.17 -8.76
C GLU A 296 -3.01 -22.82 -9.97
N LEU A 297 -3.62 -21.63 -9.97
CA LEU A 297 -4.41 -21.16 -11.10
C LEU A 297 -3.56 -20.99 -12.37
N GLU A 298 -2.36 -20.43 -12.26
CA GLU A 298 -1.42 -20.27 -13.38
C GLU A 298 -0.96 -21.62 -13.93
N ALA A 299 -0.68 -22.60 -13.05
CA ALA A 299 -0.27 -23.94 -13.43
C ALA A 299 -1.37 -24.72 -14.17
N LEU A 300 -2.65 -24.47 -13.87
CA LEU A 300 -3.78 -25.03 -14.63
C LEU A 300 -4.03 -24.24 -15.91
N LYS A 301 -3.94 -22.91 -15.87
CA LYS A 301 -4.15 -22.04 -17.03
C LYS A 301 -3.13 -22.31 -18.13
N SER A 302 -1.88 -22.59 -17.79
CA SER A 302 -0.82 -22.89 -18.77
C SER A 302 -1.01 -24.22 -19.50
N ARG A 303 -1.90 -25.09 -19.02
CA ARG A 303 -2.25 -26.36 -19.65
C ARG A 303 -3.35 -26.20 -20.68
N ILE A 304 -4.22 -25.20 -20.50
CA ILE A 304 -5.34 -24.89 -21.40
C ILE A 304 -4.78 -24.24 -22.68
N PRO A 305 -5.07 -24.78 -23.88
CA PRO A 305 -4.60 -24.24 -25.15
C PRO A 305 -5.24 -22.90 -25.55
#